data_AF-A0A957A612-F1
#
_entry.id   AF-A0A957A612-F1
#
_cell.length_a   1.000
_cell.length_b   1.000
_cell.length_c   1.000
_cell.angle_alpha   90.00
_cell.angle_beta   90.00
_cell.angle_gamma   90.00
#
_symmetry.space_group_name_H-M   'P 1'
#
loop_
_entity.id
_entity.type
_entity.pdbx_description
1 polymer ?
#
loop_
_entity_poly.entity_id
_entity_poly.type
_entity_poly.pdbx_seq_one_letter_code
_entity_poly.pdbx_strand_id
1 'polypeptide(L)' 'VPRRWEADVNNALVQQSGIYGFGIVDWHSASTGVAEYFGADGVHLTATGATTFASVIAQAVQAAIAART' A
#
# COMPACT_ATOMS: atom_id res chain seq x y z
N VAL A 1 -7.12 -5.25 -6.34
CA VAL A 1 -6.93 -6.40 -7.26
C VAL A 1 -7.81 -7.53 -6.72
N PRO A 2 -9.05 -7.76 -7.20
CA PRO A 2 -9.97 -8.66 -6.51
C PRO A 2 -9.62 -10.14 -6.78
N ARG A 3 -8.51 -10.59 -6.21
CA ARG A 3 -8.04 -11.96 -6.29
C ARG A 3 -8.27 -12.61 -4.93
N ARG A 4 -8.65 -13.88 -4.95
CA ARG A 4 -8.96 -14.66 -3.72
C ARG A 4 -7.86 -14.59 -2.65
N TRP A 5 -6.61 -14.37 -3.05
CA TRP A 5 -5.45 -14.31 -2.16
C TRP A 5 -5.16 -12.91 -1.59
N GLU A 6 -5.81 -11.84 -2.05
CA GLU A 6 -5.52 -10.46 -1.63
C GLU A 6 -5.70 -10.28 -0.12
N ALA A 7 -6.84 -10.72 0.41
CA ALA A 7 -7.12 -10.64 1.85
C ALA A 7 -6.15 -11.49 2.68
N ASP A 8 -5.87 -12.72 2.24
CA ASP A 8 -4.94 -13.63 2.95
C ASP A 8 -3.53 -13.05 3.02
N VAL A 9 -3.04 -12.48 1.91
CA VAL A 9 -1.71 -11.85 1.85
C VAL A 9 -1.65 -10.57 2.69
N ASN A 10 -2.67 -9.70 2.61
CA ASN A 10 -2.71 -8.49 3.42
C ASN A 10 -2.73 -8.82 4.93
N ASN A 11 -3.53 -9.81 5.33
CA ASN A 11 -3.57 -10.28 6.72
C ASN A 11 -2.22 -10.86 7.17
N ALA A 12 -1.56 -11.65 6.31
CA ALA A 12 -0.24 -12.20 6.62
C ALA A 12 0.80 -11.08 6.81
N LEU A 13 0.81 -10.05 5.96
CA LEU A 13 1.73 -8.91 6.11
C LEU A 13 1.52 -8.18 7.44
N VAL A 14 0.27 -7.90 7.81
CA VAL A 14 -0.08 -7.26 9.10
C VAL A 14 0.32 -8.14 10.28
N GLN A 15 0.11 -9.45 10.21
CA GLN A 15 0.53 -10.36 11.29
C GLN A 15 2.06 -10.38 11.45
N GLN A 16 2.80 -10.49 10.34
CA GLN A 16 4.25 -10.56 10.38
C GLN A 16 4.89 -9.23 10.80
N SER A 17 4.24 -8.09 10.55
CA SER A 17 4.76 -6.78 10.97
C SER A 17 4.85 -6.67 12.49
N GLY A 18 3.86 -7.21 13.21
CA GLY A 18 3.87 -7.30 14.68
C GLY A 18 4.92 -8.26 15.24
N ILE A 19 5.33 -9.27 14.48
CA ILE A 19 6.33 -10.26 14.89
C ILE A 19 7.75 -9.75 14.65
N TYR A 20 8.01 -9.18 13.48
CA TYR A 20 9.37 -8.82 13.04
C TYR A 20 9.68 -7.32 13.14
N GLY A 21 8.71 -6.49 13.53
CA GLY A 21 8.94 -5.07 13.82
C GLY A 21 9.20 -4.19 12.59
N PHE A 22 8.60 -4.53 11.44
CA PHE A 22 8.62 -3.67 10.24
C PHE A 22 7.31 -2.87 10.12
N GLY A 23 7.35 -1.74 9.40
CA GLY A 23 6.16 -0.92 9.14
C GLY A 23 5.36 -1.40 7.93
N ILE A 24 4.04 -1.19 7.96
CA ILE A 24 3.15 -1.43 6.82
C ILE A 24 2.82 -0.10 6.14
N VAL A 25 3.01 -0.06 4.82
CA VAL A 25 2.52 1.01 3.96
C VAL A 25 1.24 0.51 3.30
N ASP A 26 0.08 0.95 3.79
CA ASP A 26 -1.23 0.41 3.39
C ASP A 26 -1.74 1.02 2.07
N TRP A 27 -1.18 0.54 0.97
CA TRP A 27 -1.65 0.86 -0.37
C TRP A 27 -3.08 0.39 -0.64
N HIS A 28 -3.50 -0.74 -0.03
CA HIS A 28 -4.81 -1.31 -0.27
C HIS A 28 -5.92 -0.33 0.17
N SER A 29 -5.84 0.18 1.40
CA SER A 29 -6.79 1.19 1.87
C SER A 29 -6.68 2.50 1.09
N ALA A 30 -5.46 2.92 0.72
CA ALA A 30 -5.24 4.16 -0.02
C ALA A 30 -5.78 4.14 -1.47
N SER A 31 -5.97 2.96 -2.05
CA SER A 31 -6.39 2.79 -3.46
C SER A 31 -7.78 2.18 -3.63
N THR A 32 -8.40 1.69 -2.55
CA THR A 32 -9.73 1.09 -2.60
C THR A 32 -10.77 2.09 -3.09
N GLY A 33 -11.52 1.72 -4.13
CA GLY A 33 -12.58 2.56 -4.71
C GLY A 33 -12.08 3.64 -5.67
N VAL A 34 -10.76 3.77 -5.89
CA VAL A 34 -10.19 4.80 -6.76
C VAL A 34 -9.78 4.22 -8.11
N ALA A 35 -10.77 4.01 -8.98
CA ALA A 35 -10.57 3.34 -10.27
C ALA A 35 -9.53 4.03 -11.18
N GLU A 36 -9.39 5.36 -11.10
CA GLU A 36 -8.43 6.14 -11.88
C GLU A 36 -6.96 5.81 -11.61
N TYR A 37 -6.65 5.13 -10.49
CA TYR A 37 -5.29 4.71 -10.18
C TYR A 37 -4.86 3.48 -10.98
N PHE A 38 -5.81 2.73 -11.55
CA PHE A 38 -5.53 1.47 -12.21
C PHE A 38 -5.85 1.53 -13.71
N GLY A 39 -5.02 0.86 -14.51
CA GLY A 39 -5.34 0.57 -15.89
C GLY A 39 -6.51 -0.40 -16.01
N ALA A 40 -6.93 -0.67 -17.25
CA ALA A 40 -8.09 -1.53 -17.53
C ALA A 40 -7.95 -2.97 -16.98
N ASP A 41 -6.74 -3.44 -16.72
CA ASP A 41 -6.49 -4.76 -16.11
C ASP A 41 -6.69 -4.79 -14.58
N GLY A 42 -6.89 -3.64 -13.96
CA GLY A 42 -7.11 -3.50 -12.51
C GLY A 42 -5.87 -3.81 -11.66
N VAL A 43 -4.67 -3.91 -12.26
CA VAL A 43 -3.41 -4.23 -11.58
C VAL A 43 -2.35 -3.16 -11.85
N HIS A 44 -2.11 -2.81 -13.11
CA HIS A 44 -1.09 -1.83 -13.45
C HIS A 44 -1.57 -0.43 -13.10
N LEU A 45 -0.67 0.40 -12.56
CA LEU A 45 -1.01 1.76 -12.20
C LEU A 45 -1.01 2.68 -13.42
N THR A 46 -1.94 3.63 -13.45
CA THR A 46 -1.86 4.79 -14.33
C THR A 46 -0.74 5.73 -13.87
N ALA A 47 -0.45 6.80 -14.62
CA ALA A 47 0.47 7.84 -14.17
C ALA A 47 0.02 8.44 -12.83
N THR A 48 -1.28 8.76 -12.70
CA THR A 48 -1.87 9.24 -11.44
C THR A 48 -1.71 8.23 -10.31
N GLY A 49 -2.04 6.95 -10.56
CA GLY A 49 -1.89 5.90 -9.56
C GLY A 49 -0.45 5.71 -9.10
N ALA A 50 0.52 5.75 -10.02
CA ALA A 50 1.94 5.62 -9.71
C ALA A 50 2.47 6.80 -8.88
N THR A 51 2.06 8.03 -9.20
CA THR A 51 2.40 9.21 -8.40
C THR A 51 1.82 9.12 -6.99
N THR A 52 0.55 8.70 -6.86
CA THR A 52 -0.07 8.51 -5.53
C THR A 52 0.62 7.40 -4.75
N PHE A 53 0.89 6.25 -5.37
CA PHE A 53 1.60 5.13 -4.75
C PHE A 53 2.96 5.57 -4.18
N ALA A 54 3.76 6.30 -4.98
CA ALA A 54 5.04 6.85 -4.55
C ALA A 54 4.88 7.85 -3.39
N SER A 55 3.85 8.70 -3.43
CA SER A 55 3.56 9.67 -2.36
C SER A 55 3.21 8.98 -1.04
N VAL A 56 2.38 7.92 -1.06
CA VAL A 56 2.03 7.14 0.13
C VAL A 56 3.28 6.52 0.77
N ILE A 57 4.19 5.97 -0.04
CA ILE A 57 5.48 5.44 0.45
C ILE A 57 6.33 6.56 1.05
N ALA A 58 6.48 7.68 0.34
CA ALA A 58 7.31 8.80 0.80
C ALA A 58 6.82 9.36 2.14
N GLN A 59 5.50 9.54 2.29
CA GLN A 59 4.88 9.99 3.53
C GLN A 59 5.12 9.01 4.68
N ALA A 60 4.97 7.71 4.43
CA ALA A 60 5.22 6.68 5.45
C ALA A 60 6.69 6.67 5.91
N VAL A 61 7.63 6.81 4.97
CA VAL A 61 9.07 6.89 5.28
C VAL A 61 9.40 8.16 6.07
N GLN A 62 8.86 9.31 5.67
CA GLN A 62 9.05 10.57 6.38
C GLN A 62 8.50 10.50 7.81
N ALA A 63 7.30 9.94 8.00
CA ALA A 63 6.71 9.74 9.32
C ALA A 63 7.56 8.80 10.18
N ALA A 64 8.07 7.70 9.61
CA ALA A 64 8.95 6.77 10.31
C ALA A 64 10.29 7.39 10.72
N ILE A 65 10.84 8.31 9.91
CA ILE A 65 12.03 9.09 10.27
C ILE A 65 11.70 10.04 11.42
N ALA A 66 10.61 10.81 11.30
CA ALA A 66 10.21 11.80 12.31
C ALA A 66 9.98 11.16 13.69
N ALA A 67 9.35 9.97 13.74
CA ALA A 67 9.09 9.24 14.98
C ALA A 67 10.35 8.67 15.68
N ARG A 68 11.52 8.74 15.04
CA ARG A 68 12.81 8.30 15.61
C ARG A 68 13.66 9.46 16.15
N THR A 69 13.19 10.70 15.99
CA THR A 69 13.82 11.94 16.47
C THR A 69 13.13 12.44 17.72
#